data_AF-A0A7C5D877-F1
#
_entry.id   AF-A0A7C5D877-F1
#
_cell.length_a   1.000
_cell.length_b   1.000
_cell.length_c   1.000
_cell.angle_alpha   90.00
_cell.angle_beta   90.00
_cell.angle_gamma   90.00
#
_symmetry.space_group_name_H-M   'P 1'
#
loop_
_entity.id
_entity.type
_entity.pdbx_description
1 polymer ?
#
loop_
_entity_poly.entity_id
_entity_poly.type
_entity_poly.pdbx_seq_one_letter_code
_entity_poly.pdbx_strand_id
1 'polypeptide(L)'
;MKEARMNFISQYQNFIAQHKGHSYFNFDFLEGEKIKNYSMIHRNLESYQEIVKELLSAFSAFQDFFEWKSFFLSLARNQRTLLIALIKSNATNWECALESWYYDCVLSKYENELGPFHQNNRLIKELSSLNQSLKQMQRNKIADLWAKRQLTSIKKFKSQTGNINSLYNYKKNKQYGRKNSLRKIIHTDFDLFTDFFPVVMVNPVVSSSILPLKEGLFDIIIFDEASQLRLEDTYTAYIRGKYKIISGDVHQMPPSNYFGKEIVLDIEEDDEDLEKDTNGMLDDSLEMADKESLLQFGVDSGFDKSYLDFHYRSRHPYLIDFSNAAFYGSRLTPMPEKYAYKPIRFLQVNGLYEKNRTNPAEAKSVIDILFNHIHPKENGDYPSIGIATFNIDQRNLILEMIQDECYLEEEKNRKHEKLRESGLFVKNLENIQGDERDIIIISTTFGLNSEGKFRQNFGPINQLKGYKLLNVIITRAKHRLYLCTSIP
;
A
#
# COMPACT_ATOMS: atom_id res chain seq x y z
N MET A 1 52.84 -49.92 2.70
CA MET A 1 52.46 -50.34 1.33
C MET A 1 52.10 -51.82 1.19
N LYS A 2 52.85 -52.78 1.77
CA LYS A 2 52.44 -54.20 1.77
C LYS A 2 51.10 -54.48 2.45
N GLU A 3 50.82 -53.83 3.59
CA GLU A 3 49.52 -53.96 4.29
C GLU A 3 48.34 -53.37 3.51
N ALA A 4 48.50 -52.19 2.90
CA ALA A 4 47.46 -51.59 2.06
C ALA A 4 47.12 -52.48 0.85
N ARG A 5 48.13 -53.13 0.25
CA ARG A 5 47.95 -54.10 -0.84
C ARG A 5 47.20 -55.35 -0.39
N MET A 6 47.51 -55.89 0.80
CA MET A 6 46.81 -57.06 1.35
C MET A 6 45.35 -56.72 1.71
N ASN A 7 45.11 -55.52 2.24
CA ASN A 7 43.76 -55.05 2.57
C ASN A 7 42.91 -54.83 1.31
N PHE A 8 43.49 -54.25 0.26
CA PHE A 8 42.83 -54.09 -1.04
C PHE A 8 42.52 -55.43 -1.72
N ILE A 9 43.46 -56.39 -1.70
CA ILE A 9 43.24 -57.74 -2.25
C ILE A 9 42.09 -58.44 -1.51
N SER A 10 42.03 -58.31 -0.18
CA SER A 10 40.94 -58.86 0.63
C SER A 10 39.59 -58.22 0.29
N GLN A 11 39.54 -56.89 0.17
CA GLN A 11 38.32 -56.16 -0.25
C GLN A 11 37.87 -56.55 -1.66
N TYR A 12 38.81 -56.69 -2.61
CA TYR A 12 38.54 -57.08 -3.99
C TYR A 12 38.05 -58.53 -4.10
N GLN A 13 38.63 -59.45 -3.32
CA GLN A 13 38.17 -60.84 -3.25
C GLN A 13 36.76 -60.94 -2.63
N ASN A 14 36.47 -60.13 -1.60
CA ASN A 14 35.12 -60.03 -1.03
C ASN A 14 34.10 -59.48 -2.05
N PHE A 15 34.49 -58.47 -2.83
CA PHE A 15 33.67 -57.91 -3.91
C PHE A 15 33.38 -58.94 -5.02
N ILE A 16 34.40 -59.67 -5.49
CA ILE A 16 34.22 -60.76 -6.46
C ILE A 16 33.31 -61.87 -5.90
N ALA A 17 33.50 -62.25 -4.63
CA ALA A 17 32.68 -63.27 -3.99
C ALA A 17 31.20 -62.84 -3.89
N GLN A 18 30.94 -61.56 -3.58
CA GLN A 18 29.60 -60.98 -3.56
C GLN A 18 28.95 -60.88 -4.95
N HIS A 19 29.74 -60.85 -6.03
CA HIS A 19 29.23 -60.63 -7.40
C HIS A 19 29.37 -61.83 -8.35
N LYS A 20 29.91 -62.97 -7.85
CA LYS A 20 29.90 -64.27 -8.56
C LYS A 20 28.50 -64.82 -8.88
N GLY A 21 27.43 -64.21 -8.36
CA GLY A 21 26.05 -64.56 -8.71
C GLY A 21 25.54 -64.01 -10.05
N HIS A 22 26.24 -63.07 -10.71
CA HIS A 22 25.68 -62.33 -11.86
C HIS A 22 26.44 -62.47 -13.21
N SER A 23 27.50 -63.28 -13.29
CA SER A 23 28.16 -63.66 -14.57
C SER A 23 28.49 -62.53 -15.57
N TYR A 24 28.86 -61.32 -15.09
CA TYR A 24 29.09 -60.17 -15.98
C TYR A 24 30.42 -60.17 -16.76
N PHE A 25 31.35 -61.11 -16.53
CA PHE A 25 32.72 -60.98 -17.07
C PHE A 25 33.27 -62.24 -17.75
N ASN A 26 32.42 -63.14 -18.25
CA ASN A 26 32.87 -64.37 -18.89
C ASN A 26 32.63 -64.36 -20.40
N PHE A 27 33.46 -63.65 -21.17
CA PHE A 27 33.63 -63.93 -22.60
C PHE A 27 35.07 -63.67 -23.06
N ASP A 28 35.74 -64.76 -23.45
CA ASP A 28 36.95 -64.78 -24.27
C ASP A 28 36.53 -64.73 -25.76
N PHE A 29 37.12 -63.82 -26.54
CA PHE A 29 36.93 -63.79 -27.99
C PHE A 29 37.80 -64.86 -28.67
N LEU A 30 37.18 -65.70 -29.50
CA LEU A 30 37.87 -66.63 -30.41
C LEU A 30 38.30 -65.87 -31.68
N GLU A 31 39.61 -65.82 -31.92
CA GLU A 31 40.19 -65.52 -33.24
C GLU A 31 39.98 -66.70 -34.20
N GLY A 32 39.56 -66.40 -35.43
CA GLY A 32 40.05 -67.13 -36.60
C GLY A 32 39.12 -68.13 -37.30
N GLU A 33 38.76 -67.76 -38.53
CA GLU A 33 38.36 -68.59 -39.69
C GLU A 33 36.90 -69.09 -39.78
N LYS A 34 36.15 -68.98 -40.89
CA LYS A 34 36.42 -68.59 -42.29
C LYS A 34 35.06 -68.26 -42.95
N ILE A 35 34.78 -67.01 -43.32
CA ILE A 35 33.52 -66.64 -43.98
C ILE A 35 33.70 -66.65 -45.51
N LYS A 36 32.93 -67.49 -46.20
CA LYS A 36 33.16 -67.96 -47.59
C LYS A 36 32.71 -67.03 -48.73
N ASN A 37 32.24 -65.81 -48.46
CA ASN A 37 31.81 -64.93 -49.55
C ASN A 37 31.93 -63.45 -49.18
N TYR A 38 33.14 -62.90 -49.30
CA TYR A 38 33.46 -61.53 -48.86
C TYR A 38 32.55 -60.46 -49.45
N SER A 39 32.10 -60.62 -50.70
CA SER A 39 31.22 -59.65 -51.36
C SER A 39 29.80 -59.62 -50.77
N MET A 40 29.24 -60.78 -50.43
CA MET A 40 27.90 -60.88 -49.83
C MET A 40 27.91 -60.43 -48.38
N ILE A 41 28.98 -60.75 -47.64
CA ILE A 41 29.19 -60.25 -46.29
C ILE A 41 29.42 -58.74 -46.32
N HIS A 42 30.20 -58.22 -47.26
CA HIS A 42 30.46 -56.78 -47.39
C HIS A 42 29.17 -56.02 -47.71
N ARG A 43 28.33 -56.51 -48.62
CA ARG A 43 27.05 -55.88 -48.96
C ARG A 43 26.05 -55.92 -47.80
N ASN A 44 25.99 -57.05 -47.09
CA ASN A 44 25.19 -57.17 -45.89
C ASN A 44 25.76 -56.29 -44.77
N LEU A 45 27.09 -56.19 -44.62
CA LEU A 45 27.73 -55.30 -43.65
C LEU A 45 27.48 -53.84 -43.98
N GLU A 46 27.46 -53.45 -45.25
CA GLU A 46 27.09 -52.10 -45.68
C GLU A 46 25.62 -51.82 -45.39
N SER A 47 24.70 -52.73 -45.70
CA SER A 47 23.28 -52.53 -45.36
C SER A 47 23.05 -52.55 -43.85
N TYR A 48 23.75 -53.41 -43.11
CA TYR A 48 23.74 -53.39 -41.66
C TYR A 48 24.40 -52.13 -41.12
N GLN A 49 25.44 -51.58 -41.75
CA GLN A 49 26.04 -50.30 -41.37
C GLN A 49 25.12 -49.12 -41.67
N GLU A 50 24.32 -49.16 -42.75
CA GLU A 50 23.30 -48.16 -43.03
C GLU A 50 22.15 -48.25 -42.02
N ILE A 51 21.63 -49.46 -41.76
CA ILE A 51 20.60 -49.69 -40.74
C ILE A 51 21.14 -49.32 -39.35
N VAL A 52 22.40 -49.64 -39.04
CA VAL A 52 23.06 -49.26 -37.79
C VAL A 52 23.31 -47.76 -37.76
N LYS A 53 23.62 -47.10 -38.88
CA LYS A 53 23.72 -45.63 -38.95
C LYS A 53 22.37 -44.96 -38.76
N GLU A 54 21.31 -45.46 -39.39
CA GLU A 54 19.94 -44.98 -39.18
C GLU A 54 19.52 -45.21 -37.72
N LEU A 55 19.74 -46.41 -37.18
CA LEU A 55 19.46 -46.72 -35.77
C LEU A 55 20.31 -45.88 -34.83
N LEU A 56 21.60 -45.64 -35.12
CA LEU A 56 22.48 -44.76 -34.34
C LEU A 56 22.06 -43.29 -34.44
N SER A 57 21.59 -42.85 -35.61
CA SER A 57 21.06 -41.49 -35.82
C SER A 57 19.70 -41.30 -35.14
N ALA A 58 18.89 -42.36 -35.08
CA ALA A 58 17.65 -42.41 -34.34
C ALA A 58 17.90 -42.69 -32.84
N PHE A 59 19.07 -43.20 -32.46
CA PHE A 59 19.43 -43.51 -31.07
C PHE A 59 19.53 -42.26 -30.21
N SER A 60 20.01 -41.14 -30.79
CA SER A 60 19.98 -39.85 -30.11
C SER A 60 18.55 -39.43 -29.79
N ALA A 61 17.60 -39.70 -30.70
CA ALA A 61 16.18 -39.46 -30.47
C ALA A 61 15.47 -40.58 -29.71
N PHE A 62 16.11 -41.75 -29.54
CA PHE A 62 15.52 -42.90 -28.84
C PHE A 62 15.41 -42.62 -27.35
N GLN A 63 16.42 -41.94 -26.77
CA GLN A 63 16.34 -41.51 -25.39
C GLN A 63 15.18 -40.52 -25.20
N ASP A 64 15.07 -39.49 -26.04
CA ASP A 64 13.95 -38.53 -26.01
C ASP A 64 12.60 -39.21 -26.22
N PHE A 65 12.51 -40.15 -27.17
CA PHE A 65 11.30 -40.93 -27.43
C PHE A 65 10.95 -41.84 -26.26
N PHE A 66 11.93 -42.48 -25.63
CA PHE A 66 11.75 -43.33 -24.47
C PHE A 66 11.30 -42.51 -23.25
N GLU A 67 11.93 -41.37 -22.99
CA GLU A 67 11.55 -40.42 -21.95
C GLU A 67 10.13 -39.91 -22.18
N TRP A 68 9.81 -39.46 -23.41
CA TRP A 68 8.47 -39.03 -23.79
C TRP A 68 7.43 -40.14 -23.63
N LYS A 69 7.75 -41.37 -24.05
CA LYS A 69 6.82 -42.50 -23.99
C LYS A 69 6.64 -43.00 -22.56
N SER A 70 7.70 -42.98 -21.75
CA SER A 70 7.65 -43.27 -20.32
C SER A 70 6.77 -42.24 -19.59
N PHE A 71 6.96 -40.95 -19.87
CA PHE A 71 6.10 -39.88 -19.39
C PHE A 71 4.64 -40.08 -19.84
N PHE A 72 4.39 -40.27 -21.13
CA PHE A 72 3.05 -40.46 -21.67
C PHE A 72 2.34 -41.68 -21.04
N LEU A 73 3.06 -42.76 -20.78
CA LEU A 73 2.54 -43.97 -20.15
C LEU A 73 2.43 -43.88 -18.62
N SER A 74 3.02 -42.89 -17.96
CA SER A 74 2.84 -42.65 -16.52
C SER A 74 1.57 -41.86 -16.21
N LEU A 75 1.09 -41.07 -17.17
CA LEU A 75 -0.11 -40.23 -17.03
C LEU A 75 -1.40 -41.05 -16.85
N ALA A 76 -2.38 -40.48 -16.16
CA ALA A 76 -3.72 -41.07 -16.05
C ALA A 76 -4.44 -41.07 -17.41
N ARG A 77 -5.43 -41.96 -17.58
CA ARG A 77 -6.16 -42.13 -18.86
C ARG A 77 -6.71 -40.80 -19.40
N ASN A 78 -7.25 -39.95 -18.52
CA ASN A 78 -7.84 -38.66 -18.92
C ASN A 78 -6.79 -37.67 -19.45
N GLN A 79 -5.61 -37.67 -18.83
CA GLN A 79 -4.47 -36.82 -19.23
C GLN A 79 -3.88 -37.27 -20.57
N ARG A 80 -3.78 -38.58 -20.80
CA ARG A 80 -3.34 -39.13 -22.11
C ARG A 80 -4.29 -38.74 -23.23
N THR A 81 -5.60 -38.84 -22.99
CA THR A 81 -6.62 -38.44 -23.98
C THR A 81 -6.51 -36.97 -24.33
N LEU A 82 -6.29 -36.10 -23.33
CA LEU A 82 -6.10 -34.66 -23.53
C LEU A 82 -4.85 -34.37 -24.37
N LEU A 83 -3.71 -34.98 -24.03
CA LEU A 83 -2.46 -34.82 -24.78
C LEU A 83 -2.59 -35.31 -26.22
N ILE A 84 -3.25 -36.44 -26.46
CA ILE A 84 -3.54 -36.90 -27.83
C ILE A 84 -4.39 -35.87 -28.59
N ALA A 85 -5.40 -35.29 -27.94
CA ALA A 85 -6.26 -34.29 -28.56
C ALA A 85 -5.49 -33.00 -28.92
N LEU A 86 -4.61 -32.53 -28.04
CA LEU A 86 -3.73 -31.38 -28.28
C LEU A 86 -2.72 -31.65 -29.39
N ILE A 87 -2.10 -32.84 -29.41
CA ILE A 87 -1.18 -33.23 -30.49
C ILE A 87 -1.91 -33.29 -31.84
N LYS A 88 -3.15 -33.80 -31.85
CA LYS A 88 -3.97 -33.87 -33.07
C LYS A 88 -4.47 -32.51 -33.55
N SER A 89 -4.74 -31.56 -32.65
CA SER A 89 -5.23 -30.23 -33.03
C SER A 89 -4.15 -29.39 -33.72
N ASN A 90 -2.87 -29.69 -33.47
CA ASN A 90 -1.71 -29.04 -34.09
C ASN A 90 -1.79 -27.51 -34.05
N ALA A 91 -2.30 -26.97 -32.93
CA ALA A 91 -2.47 -25.53 -32.76
C ALA A 91 -1.11 -24.86 -32.57
N THR A 92 -0.89 -23.72 -33.24
CA THR A 92 0.32 -22.90 -33.12
C THR A 92 0.52 -22.35 -31.71
N ASN A 93 -0.57 -22.09 -30.98
CA ASN A 93 -0.57 -21.78 -29.56
C ASN A 93 -1.44 -22.80 -28.82
N TRP A 94 -0.79 -23.81 -28.25
CA TRP A 94 -1.46 -24.91 -27.57
C TRP A 94 -2.13 -24.48 -26.26
N GLU A 95 -1.64 -23.43 -25.60
CA GLU A 95 -2.19 -22.89 -24.35
C GLU A 95 -3.58 -22.28 -24.60
N CYS A 96 -3.69 -21.39 -25.58
CA CYS A 96 -4.98 -20.79 -25.95
C CYS A 96 -5.99 -21.82 -26.45
N ALA A 97 -5.54 -22.85 -27.18
CA ALA A 97 -6.40 -23.93 -27.65
C ALA A 97 -6.92 -24.79 -26.49
N LEU A 98 -6.05 -25.10 -25.51
CA LEU A 98 -6.43 -25.83 -24.31
C LEU A 98 -7.41 -25.03 -23.45
N GLU A 99 -7.13 -23.74 -23.21
CA GLU A 99 -7.99 -22.86 -22.44
C GLU A 99 -9.38 -22.74 -23.07
N SER A 100 -9.45 -22.52 -24.39
CA SER A 100 -10.73 -22.42 -25.10
C SER A 100 -11.55 -23.70 -24.99
N TRP A 101 -10.91 -24.87 -25.17
CA TRP A 101 -11.57 -26.17 -25.01
C TRP A 101 -12.02 -26.42 -23.57
N TYR A 102 -11.17 -26.07 -22.60
CA TYR A 102 -11.47 -26.24 -21.18
C TYR A 102 -12.68 -25.37 -20.78
N TYR A 103 -12.68 -24.09 -21.17
CA TYR A 103 -13.78 -23.18 -20.91
C TYR A 103 -15.06 -23.63 -21.58
N ASP A 104 -15.00 -24.11 -22.82
CA ASP A 104 -16.16 -24.67 -23.54
C ASP A 104 -16.73 -25.92 -22.82
N CYS A 105 -15.86 -26.81 -22.33
CA CYS A 105 -16.26 -27.98 -21.55
C CYS A 105 -16.87 -27.60 -20.19
N VAL A 106 -16.30 -26.62 -19.50
CA VAL A 106 -16.82 -26.10 -18.23
C VAL A 106 -18.17 -25.44 -18.46
N LEU A 107 -18.29 -24.60 -19.49
CA LEU A 107 -19.55 -23.98 -19.90
C LEU A 107 -20.58 -25.07 -20.19
N SER A 108 -20.30 -25.97 -21.13
CA SER A 108 -21.23 -27.05 -21.52
C SER A 108 -21.68 -27.93 -20.35
N LYS A 109 -20.79 -28.19 -19.37
CA LYS A 109 -21.12 -29.03 -18.21
C LYS A 109 -22.00 -28.30 -17.19
N TYR A 110 -21.75 -27.02 -16.98
CA TYR A 110 -22.41 -26.24 -15.94
C TYR A 110 -23.46 -25.26 -16.49
N GLU A 111 -23.71 -25.21 -17.81
CA GLU A 111 -24.63 -24.27 -18.47
C GLU A 111 -26.05 -24.36 -17.91
N ASN A 112 -26.54 -25.58 -17.71
CA ASN A 112 -27.87 -25.82 -17.16
C ASN A 112 -27.97 -25.51 -15.66
N GLU A 113 -26.86 -25.61 -14.91
CA GLU A 113 -26.81 -25.29 -13.47
C GLU A 113 -26.63 -23.79 -13.22
N LEU A 114 -25.80 -23.13 -14.04
CA LEU A 114 -25.52 -21.71 -13.98
C LEU A 114 -26.69 -20.87 -14.51
N GLY A 115 -27.49 -21.44 -15.42
CA GLY A 115 -28.57 -20.73 -16.11
C GLY A 115 -28.04 -19.57 -16.96
N PRO A 116 -28.92 -18.77 -17.59
CA PRO A 116 -28.48 -17.52 -18.20
C PRO A 116 -27.89 -16.63 -17.10
N PHE A 117 -26.75 -15.95 -17.38
CA PHE A 117 -26.25 -14.89 -16.50
C PHE A 117 -27.43 -14.03 -16.07
N HIS A 118 -27.77 -14.06 -14.77
CA HIS A 118 -28.91 -13.32 -14.26
C HIS A 118 -28.69 -11.83 -14.52
N GLN A 119 -29.27 -11.30 -15.60
CA GLN A 119 -29.27 -9.85 -15.89
C GLN A 119 -29.98 -9.06 -14.78
N ASN A 120 -30.82 -9.73 -13.99
CA ASN A 120 -31.44 -9.14 -12.82
C ASN A 120 -30.50 -9.26 -11.61
N ASN A 121 -30.00 -8.09 -11.17
CA ASN A 121 -29.25 -7.85 -9.92
C ASN A 121 -30.05 -8.20 -8.63
N ARG A 122 -31.00 -9.14 -8.67
CA ARG A 122 -31.91 -9.49 -7.57
C ARG A 122 -31.14 -10.02 -6.36
N LEU A 123 -30.22 -10.97 -6.56
CA LEU A 123 -29.43 -11.53 -5.46
C LEU A 123 -28.51 -10.47 -4.82
N ILE A 124 -27.94 -9.58 -5.63
CA ILE A 124 -27.12 -8.45 -5.14
C ILE A 124 -27.99 -7.49 -4.31
N LYS A 125 -29.19 -7.17 -4.80
CA LYS A 125 -30.16 -6.33 -4.07
C LYS A 125 -30.62 -6.99 -2.77
N GLU A 126 -30.88 -8.29 -2.79
CA GLU A 126 -31.28 -9.07 -1.63
C GLU A 126 -30.15 -9.11 -0.60
N LEU A 127 -28.92 -9.43 -1.00
CA LEU A 127 -27.74 -9.39 -0.11
C LEU A 127 -27.54 -8.00 0.49
N SER A 128 -27.70 -6.93 -0.29
CA SER A 128 -27.65 -5.55 0.21
C SER A 128 -28.72 -5.29 1.27
N SER A 129 -29.97 -5.73 1.04
CA SER A 129 -31.06 -5.58 2.01
C SER A 129 -30.84 -6.39 3.30
N LEU A 130 -30.38 -7.64 3.18
CA LEU A 130 -30.06 -8.51 4.31
C LEU A 130 -28.93 -7.92 5.14
N ASN A 131 -27.86 -7.45 4.49
CA ASN A 131 -26.74 -6.80 5.16
C ASN A 131 -27.19 -5.53 5.91
N GLN A 132 -28.09 -4.74 5.32
CA GLN A 132 -28.66 -3.57 5.99
C GLN A 132 -29.52 -3.93 7.20
N SER A 133 -30.36 -4.96 7.09
CA SER A 133 -31.15 -5.49 8.22
C SER A 133 -30.26 -6.03 9.34
N LEU A 134 -29.23 -6.80 8.97
CA LEU A 134 -28.27 -7.38 9.90
C LEU A 134 -27.49 -6.30 10.65
N LYS A 135 -27.05 -5.23 9.96
CA LYS A 135 -26.42 -4.05 10.60
C LYS A 135 -27.32 -3.42 11.66
N GLN A 136 -28.62 -3.32 11.38
CA GLN A 136 -29.57 -2.74 12.33
C GLN A 136 -29.77 -3.63 13.56
N MET A 137 -29.92 -4.95 13.37
CA MET A 137 -30.02 -5.91 14.48
C MET A 137 -28.73 -5.98 15.31
N GLN A 138 -27.57 -5.93 14.67
CA GLN A 138 -26.27 -5.93 15.36
C GLN A 138 -26.12 -4.73 16.30
N ARG A 139 -26.53 -3.54 15.88
CA ARG A 139 -26.49 -2.33 16.73
C ARG A 139 -27.26 -2.53 18.03
N ASN A 140 -28.49 -3.03 17.93
CA ASN A 140 -29.32 -3.28 19.11
C ASN A 140 -28.69 -4.34 20.02
N LYS A 141 -28.20 -5.45 19.45
CA LYS A 141 -27.54 -6.51 20.21
C LYS A 141 -26.28 -6.02 20.92
N ILE A 142 -25.46 -5.19 20.27
CA ILE A 142 -24.26 -4.58 20.86
C ILE A 142 -24.65 -3.67 22.02
N ALA A 143 -25.67 -2.81 21.84
CA ALA A 143 -26.15 -1.92 22.89
C ALA A 143 -26.66 -2.69 24.12
N ASP A 144 -27.45 -3.76 23.91
CA ASP A 144 -27.96 -4.60 24.99
C ASP A 144 -26.84 -5.33 25.74
N LEU A 145 -25.84 -5.84 25.03
CA LEU A 145 -24.68 -6.49 25.63
C LEU A 145 -23.89 -5.52 26.52
N TRP A 146 -23.60 -4.33 26.02
CA TRP A 146 -22.87 -3.30 26.78
C TRP A 146 -23.69 -2.75 27.95
N ALA A 147 -25.01 -2.57 27.80
CA ALA A 147 -25.87 -2.16 28.90
C ALA A 147 -25.84 -3.16 30.06
N LYS A 148 -25.91 -4.46 29.76
CA LYS A 148 -25.78 -5.52 30.78
C LYS A 148 -24.41 -5.50 31.44
N ARG A 149 -23.35 -5.30 30.66
CA ARG A 149 -21.97 -5.22 31.15
C ARG A 149 -21.79 -4.03 32.10
N GLN A 150 -22.20 -2.83 31.68
CA GLN A 150 -22.18 -1.61 32.50
C GLN A 150 -22.94 -1.79 33.82
N LEU A 151 -24.16 -2.35 33.80
CA LEU A 151 -24.94 -2.60 35.01
C LEU A 151 -24.22 -3.55 35.99
N THR A 152 -23.55 -4.56 35.46
CA THR A 152 -22.76 -5.52 36.24
C THR A 152 -21.55 -4.83 36.87
N SER A 153 -20.86 -3.99 36.11
CA SER A 153 -19.68 -3.25 36.57
C SER A 153 -20.02 -2.19 37.61
N ILE A 154 -21.15 -1.48 37.47
CA ILE A 154 -21.66 -0.58 38.51
C ILE A 154 -21.93 -1.35 39.82
N LYS A 155 -22.56 -2.53 39.75
CA LYS A 155 -22.83 -3.36 40.93
C LYS A 155 -21.54 -3.80 41.60
N LYS A 156 -20.56 -4.28 40.81
CA LYS A 156 -19.22 -4.67 41.29
C LYS A 156 -18.52 -3.49 41.98
N PHE A 157 -18.48 -2.32 41.33
CA PHE A 157 -17.83 -1.13 41.89
C PHE A 157 -18.49 -0.67 43.21
N LYS A 158 -19.83 -0.62 43.26
CA LYS A 158 -20.56 -0.26 44.48
C LYS A 158 -20.26 -1.19 45.67
N SER A 159 -19.97 -2.46 45.39
CA SER A 159 -19.63 -3.43 46.43
C SER A 159 -18.19 -3.31 46.96
N GLN A 160 -17.25 -2.80 46.14
CA GLN A 160 -15.82 -2.79 46.47
C GLN A 160 -15.32 -1.44 47.00
N THR A 161 -15.70 -0.34 46.35
CA THR A 161 -15.03 0.98 46.49
C THR A 161 -15.99 2.13 46.82
N GLY A 162 -17.30 1.89 46.79
CA GLY A 162 -18.33 2.83 47.24
C GLY A 162 -19.10 3.53 46.11
N ASN A 163 -19.49 4.79 46.31
CA ASN A 163 -20.45 5.49 45.45
C ASN A 163 -19.81 6.01 44.16
N ILE A 164 -20.29 5.59 42.99
CA ILE A 164 -19.83 6.07 41.67
C ILE A 164 -19.89 7.61 41.54
N ASN A 165 -20.80 8.26 42.27
CA ASN A 165 -20.95 9.70 42.28
C ASN A 165 -19.73 10.44 42.88
N SER A 166 -18.93 9.79 43.73
CA SER A 166 -17.67 10.36 44.26
C SER A 166 -16.50 10.17 43.29
N LEU A 167 -16.53 9.13 42.45
CA LEU A 167 -15.50 8.93 41.42
C LEU A 167 -15.57 10.02 40.35
N TYR A 168 -16.78 10.35 39.89
CA TYR A 168 -17.00 11.38 38.89
C TYR A 168 -17.25 12.78 39.48
N ASN A 169 -17.42 12.88 40.81
CA ASN A 169 -17.67 14.12 41.54
C ASN A 169 -18.77 14.99 40.88
N TYR A 170 -19.94 14.40 40.62
CA TYR A 170 -21.06 15.09 39.95
C TYR A 170 -21.63 16.28 40.76
N LYS A 171 -21.43 16.30 42.08
CA LYS A 171 -21.83 17.42 42.96
C LYS A 171 -20.58 18.16 43.43
N LYS A 172 -20.45 19.45 43.04
CA LYS A 172 -19.50 20.40 43.66
C LYS A 172 -19.78 20.45 45.16
N ASN A 173 -19.05 19.69 45.98
CA ASN A 173 -19.10 19.85 47.44
C ASN A 173 -18.08 20.91 47.87
N LYS A 174 -18.44 21.77 48.84
CA LYS A 174 -17.59 22.85 49.38
C LYS A 174 -16.23 22.36 49.92
N GLN A 175 -16.06 21.06 50.21
CA GLN A 175 -14.79 20.45 50.67
C GLN A 175 -13.91 19.89 49.53
N TYR A 176 -14.46 19.59 48.35
CA TYR A 176 -13.74 18.97 47.23
C TYR A 176 -14.11 19.69 45.93
N GLY A 177 -13.60 20.92 45.77
CA GLY A 177 -14.02 21.88 44.75
C GLY A 177 -13.70 21.56 43.28
N ARG A 178 -13.10 20.41 42.95
CA ARG A 178 -12.71 20.03 41.58
C ARG A 178 -13.17 18.62 41.21
N LYS A 179 -13.63 18.47 39.97
CA LYS A 179 -13.88 17.17 39.33
C LYS A 179 -12.56 16.37 39.31
N ASN A 180 -12.63 15.06 39.48
CA ASN A 180 -11.44 14.22 39.33
C ASN A 180 -10.94 14.29 37.88
N SER A 181 -9.61 14.28 37.69
CA SER A 181 -9.02 14.23 36.36
C SER A 181 -9.31 12.88 35.69
N LEU A 182 -9.30 12.85 34.35
CA LEU A 182 -9.49 11.61 33.60
C LEU A 182 -8.47 10.54 34.01
N ARG A 183 -7.20 10.93 34.19
CA ARG A 183 -6.15 10.07 34.74
C ARG A 183 -6.57 9.46 36.08
N LYS A 184 -7.05 10.26 37.04
CA LYS A 184 -7.47 9.75 38.34
C LYS A 184 -8.64 8.77 38.22
N ILE A 185 -9.59 9.04 37.34
CA ILE A 185 -10.74 8.14 37.09
C ILE A 185 -10.26 6.80 36.55
N ILE A 186 -9.44 6.82 35.49
CA ILE A 186 -8.88 5.63 34.82
C ILE A 186 -8.05 4.79 35.78
N HIS A 187 -7.22 5.42 36.61
CA HIS A 187 -6.38 4.73 37.58
C HIS A 187 -7.15 4.22 38.82
N THR A 188 -8.37 4.69 39.06
CA THR A 188 -9.18 4.18 40.18
C THR A 188 -9.80 2.83 39.83
N ASP A 189 -10.37 2.68 38.63
CA ASP A 189 -10.89 1.42 38.12
C ASP A 189 -10.91 1.44 36.58
N PHE A 190 -9.95 0.74 35.97
CA PHE A 190 -9.80 0.67 34.52
C PHE A 190 -10.89 -0.20 33.86
N ASP A 191 -11.32 -1.28 34.52
CA ASP A 191 -12.35 -2.18 34.01
C ASP A 191 -13.68 -1.43 33.94
N LEU A 192 -14.03 -0.70 35.00
CA LEU A 192 -15.21 0.15 34.99
C LEU A 192 -15.14 1.20 33.88
N PHE A 193 -13.99 1.84 33.68
CA PHE A 193 -13.83 2.83 32.61
C PHE A 193 -14.06 2.21 31.22
N THR A 194 -13.40 1.09 30.91
CA THR A 194 -13.52 0.42 29.61
C THR A 194 -14.87 -0.25 29.38
N ASP A 195 -15.60 -0.59 30.44
CA ASP A 195 -16.96 -1.12 30.33
C ASP A 195 -17.98 -0.05 29.87
N PHE A 196 -17.68 1.23 30.14
CA PHE A 196 -18.45 2.37 29.62
C PHE A 196 -17.88 2.91 28.30
N PHE A 197 -16.56 2.91 28.17
CA PHE A 197 -15.83 3.42 27.01
C PHE A 197 -14.98 2.31 26.38
N PRO A 198 -15.62 1.37 25.65
CA PRO A 198 -14.93 0.19 25.12
C PRO A 198 -14.01 0.49 23.94
N VAL A 199 -14.17 1.66 23.32
CA VAL A 199 -13.32 2.15 22.25
C VAL A 199 -12.73 3.47 22.71
N VAL A 200 -11.40 3.53 22.78
CA VAL A 200 -10.64 4.71 23.19
C VAL A 200 -9.86 5.22 21.99
N MET A 201 -10.17 6.45 21.56
CA MET A 201 -9.43 7.16 20.51
C MET A 201 -8.59 8.25 21.15
N VAL A 202 -7.27 8.16 21.02
CA VAL A 202 -6.34 9.07 21.69
C VAL A 202 -5.04 9.16 20.91
N ASN A 203 -4.39 10.33 20.92
CA ASN A 203 -3.04 10.48 20.39
C ASN A 203 -2.06 9.67 21.26
N PRO A 204 -1.07 8.95 20.67
CA PRO A 204 -0.06 8.19 21.42
C PRO A 204 0.62 8.93 22.58
N VAL A 205 0.94 10.23 22.41
CA VAL A 205 1.54 11.05 23.47
C VAL A 205 0.57 11.22 24.65
N VAL A 206 -0.69 11.51 24.35
CA VAL A 206 -1.74 11.64 25.38
C VAL A 206 -2.00 10.30 26.06
N SER A 207 -1.99 9.19 25.31
CA SER A 207 -2.11 7.82 25.85
C SER A 207 -1.05 7.55 26.91
N SER A 208 0.21 7.92 26.64
CA SER A 208 1.31 7.81 27.61
C SER A 208 1.02 8.54 28.92
N SER A 209 0.34 9.68 28.84
CA SER A 209 0.03 10.50 30.00
C SER A 209 -1.18 10.01 30.80
N ILE A 210 -2.22 9.43 30.19
CA ILE A 210 -3.49 9.12 30.89
C ILE A 210 -3.70 7.63 31.17
N LEU A 211 -3.10 6.74 30.38
CA LEU A 211 -3.32 5.29 30.48
C LEU A 211 -2.19 4.62 31.26
N PRO A 212 -2.49 3.64 32.13
CA PRO A 212 -1.48 2.83 32.80
C PRO A 212 -0.53 2.19 31.78
N LEU A 213 0.77 2.17 32.08
CA LEU A 213 1.75 1.42 31.28
C LEU A 213 1.70 -0.05 31.70
N LYS A 214 0.72 -0.77 31.16
CA LYS A 214 0.51 -2.20 31.39
C LYS A 214 0.41 -2.92 30.05
N GLU A 215 1.20 -3.97 29.88
CA GLU A 215 1.13 -4.80 28.68
C GLU A 215 -0.23 -5.48 28.53
N GLY A 216 -0.76 -5.51 27.31
CA GLY A 216 -2.04 -6.17 27.01
C GLY A 216 -3.26 -5.54 27.71
N LEU A 217 -3.18 -4.25 28.04
CA LEU A 217 -4.29 -3.45 28.58
C LEU A 217 -5.51 -3.44 27.65
N PHE A 218 -5.29 -3.44 26.34
CA PHE A 218 -6.33 -3.55 25.30
C PHE A 218 -6.17 -4.85 24.52
N ASP A 219 -7.29 -5.43 24.12
CA ASP A 219 -7.28 -6.61 23.25
C ASP A 219 -6.72 -6.29 21.86
N ILE A 220 -7.10 -5.15 21.30
CA ILE A 220 -6.67 -4.69 19.97
C ILE A 220 -6.27 -3.22 20.05
N ILE A 221 -5.12 -2.88 19.46
CA ILE A 221 -4.74 -1.50 19.18
C ILE A 221 -4.58 -1.32 17.68
N ILE A 222 -5.14 -0.24 17.16
CA ILE A 222 -5.04 0.16 15.76
C ILE A 222 -4.28 1.48 15.73
N PHE A 223 -3.14 1.48 15.04
CA PHE A 223 -2.42 2.67 14.68
C PHE A 223 -2.79 3.02 13.25
N ASP A 224 -3.49 4.12 13.05
CA ASP A 224 -3.77 4.64 11.72
C ASP A 224 -2.74 5.70 11.33
N GLU A 225 -2.52 5.88 10.02
CA GLU A 225 -1.49 6.78 9.48
C GLU A 225 -0.09 6.56 10.11
N ALA A 226 0.25 5.30 10.38
CA ALA A 226 1.46 4.92 11.11
C ALA A 226 2.78 5.30 10.42
N SER A 227 2.75 5.67 9.13
CA SER A 227 3.90 6.26 8.45
C SER A 227 4.29 7.64 9.00
N GLN A 228 3.36 8.35 9.63
CA GLN A 228 3.58 9.65 10.29
C GLN A 228 3.83 9.52 11.79
N LEU A 229 3.68 8.32 12.36
CA LEU A 229 3.88 8.07 13.77
C LEU A 229 5.34 7.71 14.04
N ARG A 230 5.98 8.48 14.92
CA ARG A 230 7.33 8.19 15.40
C ARG A 230 7.34 6.99 16.31
N LEU A 231 8.35 6.14 16.18
CA LEU A 231 8.47 4.97 17.05
C LEU A 231 8.56 5.41 18.52
N GLU A 232 9.38 6.42 18.82
CA GLU A 232 9.59 6.93 20.18
C GLU A 232 8.30 7.41 20.87
N ASP A 233 7.42 8.09 20.14
CA ASP A 233 6.16 8.64 20.68
C ASP A 233 5.08 7.56 20.85
N THR A 234 5.19 6.46 20.09
CA THR A 234 4.13 5.45 19.98
C THR A 234 4.43 4.15 20.68
N TYR A 235 5.69 3.90 21.03
CA TYR A 235 6.12 2.63 21.61
C TYR A 235 5.37 2.28 22.91
N THR A 236 5.09 3.27 23.78
CA THR A 236 4.34 2.99 25.00
C THR A 236 2.89 2.59 24.71
N ALA A 237 2.26 3.21 23.71
CA ALA A 237 0.91 2.84 23.27
C ALA A 237 0.93 1.44 22.66
N TYR A 238 1.98 1.11 21.91
CA TYR A 238 2.17 -0.18 21.25
C TYR A 238 2.18 -1.35 22.24
N ILE A 239 2.90 -1.21 23.38
CA ILE A 239 2.98 -2.24 24.43
C ILE A 239 1.60 -2.55 25.06
N ARG A 240 0.67 -1.58 25.08
CA ARG A 240 -0.64 -1.75 25.72
C ARG A 240 -1.57 -2.71 24.96
N GLY A 241 -1.24 -3.13 23.74
CA GLY A 241 -2.10 -3.98 22.91
C GLY A 241 -1.70 -5.45 22.94
N LYS A 242 -2.66 -6.37 22.99
CA LYS A 242 -2.39 -7.79 22.73
C LYS A 242 -2.17 -8.00 21.23
N TYR A 243 -3.16 -7.64 20.43
CA TYR A 243 -3.08 -7.57 18.97
C TYR A 243 -2.80 -6.14 18.50
N LYS A 244 -1.87 -5.98 17.57
CA LYS A 244 -1.45 -4.67 17.04
C LYS A 244 -1.71 -4.64 15.54
N ILE A 245 -2.51 -3.68 15.10
CA ILE A 245 -2.77 -3.41 13.70
C ILE A 245 -2.12 -2.07 13.37
N ILE A 246 -1.22 -2.08 12.39
CA ILE A 246 -0.50 -0.89 11.95
C ILE A 246 -0.96 -0.62 10.52
N SER A 247 -1.72 0.46 10.35
CA SER A 247 -2.28 0.95 9.09
C SER A 247 -1.51 2.20 8.66
N GLY A 248 -1.09 2.25 7.41
CA GLY A 248 -0.38 3.40 6.86
C GLY A 248 0.16 3.11 5.47
N ASP A 249 0.81 4.11 4.89
CA ASP A 249 1.36 4.01 3.53
C ASP A 249 2.83 4.43 3.53
N VAL A 250 3.69 3.50 3.12
CA VAL A 250 5.16 3.69 3.06
C VAL A 250 5.54 4.78 2.07
N HIS A 251 4.72 5.05 1.06
CA HIS A 251 4.96 6.08 0.04
C HIS A 251 4.31 7.44 0.34
N GLN A 252 3.70 7.61 1.53
CA GLN A 252 3.19 8.89 2.02
C GLN A 252 4.16 9.55 3.02
N MET A 253 3.79 10.74 3.55
CA MET A 253 4.71 11.59 4.31
C MET A 253 5.30 10.85 5.53
N PRO A 254 6.60 11.03 5.80
CA PRO A 254 7.23 10.57 7.03
C PRO A 254 6.78 11.43 8.24
N PRO A 255 7.13 11.04 9.48
CA PRO A 255 6.81 11.81 10.67
C PRO A 255 7.49 13.19 10.68
N SER A 256 6.75 14.25 10.98
CA SER A 256 7.26 15.63 11.10
C SER A 256 7.66 16.00 12.54
N ASN A 257 8.62 16.92 12.72
CA ASN A 257 9.05 17.48 14.02
C ASN A 257 7.99 18.48 14.52
N TYR A 258 6.91 18.00 15.16
CA TYR A 258 5.96 18.92 15.82
C TYR A 258 6.42 19.35 17.23
N PHE A 259 7.18 18.51 17.93
CA PHE A 259 7.46 18.70 19.37
C PHE A 259 8.77 19.43 19.72
N GLY A 260 9.64 19.71 18.75
CA GLY A 260 10.90 20.42 19.03
C GLY A 260 10.73 21.85 19.55
N LYS A 261 9.53 22.44 19.44
CA LYS A 261 9.25 23.83 19.86
C LYS A 261 8.33 23.99 21.07
N GLU A 262 7.61 22.97 21.52
CA GLU A 262 6.56 23.12 22.56
C GLU A 262 6.87 22.42 23.89
N ILE A 263 8.00 21.72 24.02
CA ILE A 263 8.47 21.15 25.31
C ILE A 263 9.52 22.07 25.95
N VAL A 264 9.27 23.38 25.90
CA VAL A 264 9.85 24.36 26.84
C VAL A 264 8.67 25.00 27.56
N LEU A 265 8.04 24.23 28.45
CA LEU A 265 7.14 24.76 29.45
C LEU A 265 7.76 24.46 30.82
N ASP A 266 8.11 25.55 31.51
CA ASP A 266 8.48 25.71 32.91
C ASP A 266 9.89 25.27 33.36
N ILE A 267 10.93 25.86 32.75
CA ILE A 267 12.12 26.26 33.52
C ILE A 267 12.41 27.72 33.15
N GLU A 268 12.09 28.63 34.07
CA GLU A 268 12.61 29.99 34.08
C GLU A 268 14.13 29.93 34.31
N GLU A 269 14.93 30.13 33.27
CA GLU A 269 16.27 30.71 33.43
C GLU A 269 16.49 31.73 32.30
N ASP A 270 16.68 32.97 32.73
CA ASP A 270 17.21 34.08 31.94
C ASP A 270 18.54 33.65 31.32
N ASP A 271 18.70 33.84 30.01
CA ASP A 271 19.87 34.55 29.49
C ASP A 271 19.71 34.90 28.00
N GLU A 272 20.19 36.09 27.71
CA GLU A 272 20.18 36.78 26.42
C GLU A 272 21.16 36.16 25.41
N ASP A 273 20.93 36.50 24.14
CA ASP A 273 21.86 36.39 23.01
C ASP A 273 22.21 34.99 22.48
N LEU A 274 21.32 34.48 21.61
CA LEU A 274 21.72 33.62 20.49
C LEU A 274 21.11 34.16 19.20
N GLU A 275 21.93 34.87 18.43
CA GLU A 275 21.67 35.21 17.03
C GLU A 275 21.32 33.93 16.26
N LYS A 276 20.07 33.84 15.80
CA LYS A 276 19.56 32.72 15.01
C LYS A 276 20.19 32.73 13.63
N ASP A 277 21.22 31.92 13.48
CA ASP A 277 21.77 31.55 12.19
C ASP A 277 20.69 30.85 11.34
N THR A 278 20.51 31.34 10.11
CA THR A 278 19.43 30.97 9.18
C THR A 278 19.52 29.54 8.60
N ASN A 279 20.37 28.68 9.18
CA ASN A 279 20.51 27.27 8.82
C ASN A 279 19.42 26.35 9.42
N GLY A 280 18.61 26.82 10.37
CA GLY A 280 17.64 25.98 11.09
C GLY A 280 16.54 25.33 10.23
N MET A 281 16.13 25.93 9.10
CA MET A 281 15.08 25.32 8.25
C MET A 281 15.59 24.18 7.35
N LEU A 282 16.88 24.18 7.02
CA LEU A 282 17.51 23.10 6.27
C LEU A 282 17.75 21.88 7.17
N ASP A 283 18.08 22.13 8.43
CA ASP A 283 18.32 21.09 9.45
C ASP A 283 17.02 20.36 9.84
N ASP A 284 15.93 21.10 10.07
CA ASP A 284 14.60 20.53 10.39
C ASP A 284 14.08 19.54 9.33
N SER A 285 14.46 19.74 8.06
CA SER A 285 14.01 18.88 6.96
C SER A 285 14.89 17.64 6.79
N LEU A 286 16.18 17.73 7.10
CA LEU A 286 17.10 16.59 7.16
C LEU A 286 16.74 15.67 8.35
N GLU A 287 16.34 16.23 9.49
CA GLU A 287 15.87 15.45 10.65
C GLU A 287 14.58 14.63 10.40
N MET A 288 13.70 15.08 9.49
CA MET A 288 12.50 14.32 9.10
C MET A 288 12.83 13.05 8.30
N ALA A 289 14.03 12.96 7.70
CA ALA A 289 14.41 11.86 6.83
C ALA A 289 14.97 10.63 7.58
N ASP A 290 15.52 10.81 8.78
CA ASP A 290 16.26 9.74 9.49
C ASP A 290 15.47 9.03 10.60
N LYS A 291 14.24 9.46 10.90
CA LYS A 291 13.43 8.83 11.96
C LYS A 291 12.63 7.64 11.44
N GLU A 292 12.74 6.53 12.16
CA GLU A 292 11.99 5.31 11.92
C GLU A 292 10.53 5.52 12.32
N SER A 293 9.60 5.35 11.36
CA SER A 293 8.18 5.39 11.66
C SER A 293 7.72 4.04 12.22
N LEU A 294 6.62 4.04 12.98
CA LEU A 294 6.03 2.81 13.49
C LEU A 294 5.66 1.84 12.35
N LEU A 295 5.29 2.36 11.18
CA LEU A 295 5.05 1.54 9.99
C LEU A 295 6.33 0.85 9.51
N GLN A 296 7.44 1.58 9.43
CA GLN A 296 8.73 1.02 9.01
C GLN A 296 9.20 -0.04 10.01
N PHE A 297 9.11 0.26 11.32
CA PHE A 297 9.40 -0.69 12.39
C PHE A 297 8.56 -1.97 12.28
N GLY A 298 7.27 -1.86 11.99
CA GLY A 298 6.39 -3.02 11.79
C GLY A 298 6.82 -3.87 10.58
N VAL A 299 7.23 -3.23 9.49
CA VAL A 299 7.76 -3.89 8.29
C VAL A 299 9.05 -4.64 8.61
N ASP A 300 9.98 -4.00 9.33
CA ASP A 300 11.30 -4.55 9.65
C ASP A 300 11.23 -5.63 10.74
N SER A 301 10.23 -5.54 11.62
CA SER A 301 9.92 -6.55 12.66
C SER A 301 9.19 -7.79 12.12
N GLY A 302 8.92 -7.87 10.81
CA GLY A 302 8.33 -9.05 10.18
C GLY A 302 6.83 -9.21 10.38
N PHE A 303 6.06 -8.12 10.53
CA PHE A 303 4.60 -8.19 10.55
C PHE A 303 4.04 -8.69 9.21
N ASP A 304 2.93 -9.42 9.27
CA ASP A 304 2.18 -9.83 8.08
C ASP A 304 1.62 -8.61 7.35
N LYS A 305 1.96 -8.46 6.07
CA LYS A 305 1.53 -7.33 5.24
C LYS A 305 0.22 -7.66 4.54
N SER A 306 -0.74 -6.74 4.63
CA SER A 306 -1.97 -6.78 3.86
C SER A 306 -2.15 -5.46 3.11
N TYR A 307 -2.49 -5.55 1.82
CA TYR A 307 -2.59 -4.40 0.94
C TYR A 307 -4.05 -4.14 0.55
N LEU A 308 -4.40 -2.86 0.43
CA LEU A 308 -5.69 -2.43 -0.10
C LEU A 308 -5.51 -2.00 -1.55
N ASP A 309 -6.00 -2.82 -2.48
CA ASP A 309 -5.69 -2.64 -3.90
C ASP A 309 -6.65 -1.69 -4.62
N PHE A 310 -7.81 -1.38 -4.07
CA PHE A 310 -8.80 -0.55 -4.76
C PHE A 310 -8.68 0.94 -4.37
N HIS A 311 -8.54 1.80 -5.38
CA HIS A 311 -8.48 3.25 -5.19
C HIS A 311 -9.83 3.91 -5.47
N TYR A 312 -10.50 4.35 -4.40
CA TYR A 312 -11.86 4.91 -4.47
C TYR A 312 -11.92 6.45 -4.51
N ARG A 313 -10.83 7.14 -4.18
CA ARG A 313 -10.80 8.61 -4.04
C ARG A 313 -10.95 9.30 -5.39
N SER A 314 -10.10 8.94 -6.35
CA SER A 314 -10.10 9.56 -7.67
C SER A 314 -11.27 9.04 -8.50
N ARG A 315 -12.08 9.97 -9.02
CA ARG A 315 -13.24 9.67 -9.87
C ARG A 315 -12.89 9.51 -11.34
N HIS A 316 -11.61 9.63 -11.67
CA HIS A 316 -11.07 9.39 -13.00
C HIS A 316 -9.70 8.69 -12.85
N PRO A 317 -9.42 7.63 -13.64
CA PRO A 317 -8.17 6.87 -13.56
C PRO A 317 -6.89 7.72 -13.69
N TYR A 318 -6.84 8.64 -14.66
CA TYR A 318 -5.68 9.52 -14.88
C TYR A 318 -5.21 10.33 -13.67
N LEU A 319 -6.07 10.60 -12.67
CA LEU A 319 -5.66 11.33 -11.46
C LEU A 319 -4.72 10.51 -10.56
N ILE A 320 -4.82 9.17 -10.58
CA ILE A 320 -3.96 8.29 -9.78
C ILE A 320 -2.91 7.59 -10.64
N ASP A 321 -3.12 7.47 -11.96
CA ASP A 321 -2.32 6.66 -12.87
C ASP A 321 -0.80 6.87 -12.74
N PHE A 322 -0.34 8.12 -12.76
CA PHE A 322 1.07 8.44 -12.55
C PHE A 322 1.59 7.97 -11.19
N SER A 323 0.85 8.24 -10.11
CA SER A 323 1.22 7.85 -8.76
C SER A 323 1.24 6.33 -8.60
N ASN A 324 0.26 5.64 -9.19
CA ASN A 324 0.17 4.18 -9.20
C ASN A 324 1.37 3.54 -9.88
N ALA A 325 1.76 4.04 -11.05
CA ALA A 325 2.92 3.56 -11.79
C ALA A 325 4.24 3.89 -11.07
N ALA A 326 4.39 5.12 -10.58
CA ALA A 326 5.64 5.60 -9.99
C ALA A 326 5.92 5.04 -8.59
N PHE A 327 4.88 4.85 -7.77
CA PHE A 327 5.04 4.52 -6.34
C PHE A 327 4.48 3.15 -5.94
N TYR A 328 3.48 2.63 -6.67
CA TYR A 328 2.76 1.42 -6.25
C TYR A 328 2.89 0.24 -7.22
N GLY A 329 3.79 0.32 -8.21
CA GLY A 329 4.03 -0.75 -9.17
C GLY A 329 2.78 -1.15 -9.98
N SER A 330 1.88 -0.19 -10.22
CA SER A 330 0.60 -0.39 -10.92
C SER A 330 -0.36 -1.39 -10.24
N ARG A 331 -0.18 -1.67 -8.95
CA ARG A 331 -1.07 -2.58 -8.21
C ARG A 331 -2.46 -2.00 -7.94
N LEU A 332 -2.57 -0.68 -7.77
CA LEU A 332 -3.84 -0.06 -7.42
C LEU A 332 -4.81 -0.15 -8.61
N THR A 333 -6.03 -0.61 -8.34
CA THR A 333 -7.13 -0.66 -9.31
C THR A 333 -7.95 0.63 -9.18
N PRO A 334 -7.85 1.58 -10.13
CA PRO A 334 -8.67 2.78 -10.12
C PRO A 334 -10.13 2.46 -10.43
N MET A 335 -11.05 3.28 -9.92
CA MET A 335 -12.43 3.24 -10.35
C MET A 335 -12.55 3.70 -11.82
N PRO A 336 -13.40 3.05 -12.64
CA PRO A 336 -13.62 3.48 -14.02
C PRO A 336 -14.24 4.87 -14.06
N GLU A 337 -13.96 5.62 -15.12
CA GLU A 337 -14.62 6.91 -15.35
C GLU A 337 -16.11 6.72 -15.61
N LYS A 338 -16.95 7.62 -15.08
CA LYS A 338 -18.41 7.57 -15.28
C LYS A 338 -18.88 8.31 -16.54
N TYR A 339 -18.12 9.32 -16.95
CA TYR A 339 -18.39 10.19 -18.08
C TYR A 339 -17.05 10.73 -18.60
N ALA A 340 -16.97 11.04 -19.89
CA ALA A 340 -15.76 11.55 -20.50
C ALA A 340 -15.52 13.02 -20.11
N TYR A 341 -14.36 13.32 -19.52
CA TYR A 341 -13.88 14.69 -19.28
C TYR A 341 -12.36 14.71 -19.15
N LYS A 342 -11.75 15.90 -19.17
CA LYS A 342 -10.31 16.06 -18.93
C LYS A 342 -10.06 16.36 -17.45
N PRO A 343 -9.55 15.40 -16.65
CA PRO A 343 -9.36 15.58 -15.21
C PRO A 343 -8.10 16.37 -14.87
N ILE A 344 -7.10 16.39 -15.74
CA ILE A 344 -5.84 17.12 -15.54
C ILE A 344 -5.77 18.25 -16.56
N ARG A 345 -5.51 19.47 -16.08
CA ARG A 345 -5.25 20.66 -16.89
C ARG A 345 -3.86 21.17 -16.55
N PHE A 346 -2.95 21.02 -17.50
CA PHE A 346 -1.59 21.53 -17.43
C PHE A 346 -1.53 22.95 -18.00
N LEU A 347 -0.96 23.88 -17.26
CA LEU A 347 -0.83 25.29 -17.60
C LEU A 347 0.65 25.68 -17.47
N GLN A 348 1.32 25.79 -18.63
CA GLN A 348 2.66 26.34 -18.71
C GLN A 348 2.59 27.87 -18.66
N VAL A 349 2.93 28.45 -17.51
CA VAL A 349 2.82 29.89 -17.24
C VAL A 349 4.08 30.64 -17.67
N ASN A 350 5.25 29.98 -17.63
CA ASN A 350 6.56 30.58 -17.96
C ASN A 350 6.85 31.88 -17.16
N GLY A 351 6.43 31.91 -15.89
CA GLY A 351 6.70 33.00 -14.95
C GLY A 351 8.13 33.03 -14.43
N LEU A 352 8.53 34.18 -13.88
CA LEU A 352 9.83 34.35 -13.24
C LEU A 352 9.76 33.95 -11.77
N TYR A 353 10.80 33.26 -11.30
CA TYR A 353 11.02 33.00 -9.87
C TYR A 353 11.80 34.16 -9.26
N GLU A 354 11.13 34.91 -8.39
CA GLU A 354 11.64 36.14 -7.79
C GLU A 354 12.50 35.90 -6.54
N LYS A 355 13.26 36.92 -6.12
CA LYS A 355 14.16 36.84 -4.96
C LYS A 355 13.43 36.55 -3.64
N ASN A 356 12.17 36.97 -3.52
CA ASN A 356 11.28 36.67 -2.39
C ASN A 356 10.73 35.23 -2.42
N ARG A 357 11.24 34.36 -3.32
CA ARG A 357 10.86 32.95 -3.45
C ARG A 357 9.42 32.75 -3.93
N THR A 358 8.88 33.70 -4.68
CA THR A 358 7.54 33.63 -5.26
C THR A 358 7.57 33.63 -6.78
N ASN A 359 6.43 33.32 -7.38
CA ASN A 359 6.17 33.45 -8.82
C ASN A 359 4.80 34.10 -9.02
N PRO A 360 4.78 35.44 -9.21
CA PRO A 360 3.54 36.18 -9.36
C PRO A 360 2.71 35.79 -10.59
N ALA A 361 3.35 35.32 -11.67
CA ALA A 361 2.62 34.90 -12.86
C ALA A 361 1.84 33.60 -12.60
N GLU A 362 2.44 32.64 -11.88
CA GLU A 362 1.71 31.45 -11.44
C GLU A 362 0.59 31.81 -10.47
N ALA A 363 0.84 32.70 -9.51
CA ALA A 363 -0.17 33.16 -8.56
C ALA A 363 -1.37 33.77 -9.29
N LYS A 364 -1.14 34.67 -10.26
CA LYS A 364 -2.19 35.22 -11.14
C LYS A 364 -2.99 34.14 -11.87
N SER A 365 -2.31 33.11 -12.40
CA SER A 365 -2.99 32.00 -13.07
C SER A 365 -3.88 31.20 -12.09
N VAL A 366 -3.43 31.02 -10.84
CA VAL A 366 -4.25 30.39 -9.80
C VAL A 366 -5.50 31.22 -9.47
N ILE A 367 -5.34 32.54 -9.33
CA ILE A 367 -6.45 33.48 -9.10
C ILE A 367 -7.46 33.45 -10.25
N ASP A 368 -6.97 33.46 -11.50
CA ASP A 368 -7.81 33.35 -12.70
C ASP A 368 -8.64 32.06 -12.68
N ILE A 369 -8.00 30.91 -12.39
CA ILE A 369 -8.72 29.64 -12.27
C ILE A 369 -9.79 29.70 -11.18
N LEU A 370 -9.44 30.22 -10.00
CA LEU A 370 -10.33 30.30 -8.85
C LEU A 370 -11.59 31.12 -9.13
N PHE A 371 -11.43 32.31 -9.72
CA PHE A 371 -12.54 33.24 -9.92
C PHE A 371 -13.22 33.13 -11.29
N ASN A 372 -12.53 32.70 -12.35
CA ASN A 372 -13.08 32.71 -13.71
C ASN A 372 -13.42 31.31 -14.25
N HIS A 373 -12.70 30.25 -13.86
CA HIS A 373 -12.89 28.90 -14.43
C HIS A 373 -13.69 27.95 -13.55
N ILE A 374 -13.84 28.26 -12.26
CA ILE A 374 -14.63 27.44 -11.34
C ILE A 374 -16.04 27.99 -11.26
N HIS A 375 -17.01 27.15 -11.65
CA HIS A 375 -18.43 27.48 -11.65
C HIS A 375 -19.19 26.66 -10.59
N PRO A 376 -20.33 27.17 -10.09
CA PRO A 376 -21.18 26.40 -9.20
C PRO A 376 -21.75 25.17 -9.92
N LYS A 377 -22.03 24.13 -9.14
CA LYS A 377 -22.78 22.95 -9.56
C LYS A 377 -24.25 23.33 -9.84
N GLU A 378 -25.00 22.43 -10.44
CA GLU A 378 -26.41 22.65 -10.81
C GLU A 378 -27.31 23.05 -9.61
N ASN A 379 -26.94 22.64 -8.40
CA ASN A 379 -27.64 22.97 -7.16
C ASN A 379 -27.27 24.35 -6.57
N GLY A 380 -26.36 25.09 -7.22
CA GLY A 380 -25.88 26.40 -6.77
C GLY A 380 -24.68 26.37 -5.82
N ASP A 381 -24.26 25.19 -5.35
CA ASP A 381 -23.10 25.02 -4.47
C ASP A 381 -21.81 24.95 -5.28
N TYR A 382 -20.70 25.36 -4.68
CA TYR A 382 -19.40 25.22 -5.31
C TYR A 382 -18.75 23.86 -4.99
N PRO A 383 -17.91 23.32 -5.90
CA PRO A 383 -17.04 22.20 -5.55
C PRO A 383 -16.06 22.60 -4.43
N SER A 384 -15.63 21.62 -3.64
CA SER A 384 -14.57 21.84 -2.66
C SER A 384 -13.23 22.03 -3.38
N ILE A 385 -12.44 23.04 -2.98
CA ILE A 385 -11.21 23.44 -3.68
C ILE A 385 -10.03 23.43 -2.71
N GLY A 386 -8.89 22.93 -3.17
CA GLY A 386 -7.62 23.06 -2.46
C GLY A 386 -6.58 23.70 -3.36
N ILE A 387 -5.97 24.78 -2.89
CA ILE A 387 -4.81 25.40 -3.54
C ILE A 387 -3.56 24.93 -2.79
N ALA A 388 -2.62 24.39 -3.55
CA ALA A 388 -1.42 23.77 -3.04
C ALA A 388 -0.18 24.42 -3.66
N THR A 389 0.77 24.84 -2.82
CA THR A 389 2.03 25.46 -3.25
C THR A 389 3.23 24.65 -2.77
N PHE A 390 4.34 24.73 -3.49
CA PHE A 390 5.57 24.00 -3.10
C PHE A 390 6.32 24.70 -1.95
N ASN A 391 6.08 25.98 -1.72
CA ASN A 391 6.66 26.72 -0.60
C ASN A 391 5.63 27.62 0.12
N ILE A 392 6.02 28.15 1.28
CA ILE A 392 5.16 28.97 2.13
C ILE A 392 5.01 30.41 1.61
N ASP A 393 6.03 30.94 0.95
CA ASP A 393 6.07 32.31 0.43
C ASP A 393 5.03 32.49 -0.69
N GLN A 394 4.93 31.53 -1.62
CA GLN A 394 3.92 31.50 -2.67
C GLN A 394 2.51 31.34 -2.10
N ARG A 395 2.34 30.53 -1.04
CA ARG A 395 1.05 30.38 -0.36
C ARG A 395 0.55 31.73 0.15
N ASN A 396 1.44 32.48 0.80
CA ASN A 396 1.12 33.79 1.36
C ASN A 396 0.79 34.79 0.26
N LEU A 397 1.56 34.81 -0.83
CA LEU A 397 1.26 35.65 -2.00
C LEU A 397 -0.12 35.35 -2.59
N ILE A 398 -0.47 34.08 -2.77
CA ILE A 398 -1.80 33.71 -3.28
C ILE A 398 -2.90 34.16 -2.32
N LEU A 399 -2.71 34.00 -1.01
CA LEU A 399 -3.69 34.45 -0.01
C LEU A 399 -3.90 35.97 -0.05
N GLU A 400 -2.82 36.74 -0.16
CA GLU A 400 -2.85 38.19 -0.32
C GLU A 400 -3.61 38.59 -1.59
N MET A 401 -3.27 37.98 -2.73
CA MET A 401 -3.94 38.26 -4.00
C MET A 401 -5.44 37.88 -3.99
N ILE A 402 -5.83 36.81 -3.29
CA ILE A 402 -7.25 36.48 -3.09
C ILE A 402 -7.96 37.61 -2.33
N GLN A 403 -7.33 38.15 -1.28
CA GLN A 403 -7.90 39.24 -0.48
C GLN A 403 -8.03 40.53 -1.30
N ASP A 404 -7.02 40.86 -2.10
CA ASP A 404 -7.05 42.04 -2.98
C ASP A 404 -8.20 41.96 -3.99
N GLU A 405 -8.37 40.81 -4.66
CA GLU A 405 -9.48 40.59 -5.60
C GLU A 405 -10.85 40.69 -4.93
N CYS A 406 -10.98 40.21 -3.69
CA CYS A 406 -12.21 40.34 -2.91
C CYS A 406 -12.48 41.80 -2.49
N TYR A 407 -11.44 42.60 -2.27
CA TYR A 407 -11.58 44.02 -1.96
C TYR A 407 -12.00 44.84 -3.19
N LEU A 408 -11.48 44.49 -4.37
CA LEU A 408 -11.75 45.20 -5.62
C LEU A 408 -13.15 44.92 -6.18
N GLU A 409 -13.66 43.69 -6.06
CA GLU A 409 -14.95 43.29 -6.63
C GLU A 409 -15.84 42.54 -5.63
N GLU A 410 -17.03 43.10 -5.33
CA GLU A 410 -17.98 42.51 -4.38
C GLU A 410 -18.47 41.11 -4.83
N GLU A 411 -18.60 40.88 -6.14
CA GLU A 411 -18.99 39.57 -6.68
C GLU A 411 -17.95 38.48 -6.38
N LYS A 412 -16.66 38.80 -6.50
CA LYS A 412 -15.55 37.90 -6.14
C LYS A 412 -15.53 37.62 -4.65
N ASN A 413 -15.80 38.64 -3.82
CA ASN A 413 -15.91 38.46 -2.37
C ASN A 413 -17.05 37.47 -2.00
N ARG A 414 -18.24 37.66 -2.57
CA ARG A 414 -19.39 36.74 -2.35
C ARG A 414 -19.07 35.32 -2.82
N LYS A 415 -18.36 35.18 -3.94
CA LYS A 415 -17.90 33.88 -4.43
C LYS A 415 -16.89 33.25 -3.47
N HIS A 416 -15.89 34.00 -3.01
CA HIS A 416 -14.87 33.53 -2.09
C HIS A 416 -15.48 32.99 -0.78
N GLU A 417 -16.44 33.69 -0.19
CA GLU A 417 -17.14 33.18 1.01
C GLU A 417 -17.87 31.85 0.75
N LYS A 418 -18.58 31.72 -0.37
CA LYS A 418 -19.19 30.44 -0.76
C LYS A 418 -18.16 29.32 -0.98
N LEU A 419 -16.98 29.65 -1.54
CA LEU A 419 -15.89 28.69 -1.70
C LEU A 419 -15.34 28.24 -0.34
N ARG A 420 -15.21 29.16 0.63
CA ARG A 420 -14.78 28.85 2.00
C ARG A 420 -15.78 27.96 2.72
N GLU A 421 -17.07 28.26 2.62
CA GLU A 421 -18.15 27.40 3.13
C GLU A 421 -18.11 26.00 2.50
N SER A 422 -17.75 25.92 1.21
CA SER A 422 -17.55 24.65 0.47
C SER A 422 -16.20 23.98 0.76
N GLY A 423 -15.36 24.56 1.63
CA GLY A 423 -14.11 23.98 2.11
C GLY A 423 -12.83 24.44 1.41
N LEU A 424 -12.78 25.64 0.82
CA LEU A 424 -11.56 26.22 0.25
C LEU A 424 -10.39 26.24 1.25
N PHE A 425 -9.21 25.78 0.83
CA PHE A 425 -7.97 26.01 1.55
C PHE A 425 -6.84 26.45 0.62
N VAL A 426 -5.84 27.12 1.20
CA VAL A 426 -4.55 27.42 0.57
C VAL A 426 -3.44 26.93 1.50
N LYS A 427 -2.67 25.93 1.08
CA LYS A 427 -1.67 25.26 1.91
C LYS A 427 -0.38 24.99 1.13
N ASN A 428 0.75 24.92 1.84
CA ASN A 428 1.98 24.42 1.26
C ASN A 428 2.05 22.89 1.36
N LEU A 429 2.98 22.32 0.60
CA LEU A 429 3.22 20.88 0.45
C LEU A 429 3.27 20.10 1.77
N GLU A 430 3.88 20.66 2.81
CA GLU A 430 4.04 20.03 4.13
C GLU A 430 2.73 19.94 4.93
N ASN A 431 1.72 20.76 4.60
CA ASN A 431 0.51 20.91 5.41
C ASN A 431 -0.76 20.31 4.77
N ILE A 432 -0.62 19.70 3.59
CA ILE A 432 -1.75 19.23 2.77
C ILE A 432 -2.21 17.79 3.08
N GLN A 433 -1.52 17.06 3.96
CA GLN A 433 -1.85 15.66 4.22
C GLN A 433 -3.23 15.51 4.90
N GLY A 434 -3.92 14.42 4.56
CA GLY A 434 -5.28 14.14 5.02
C GLY A 434 -6.37 14.95 4.31
N ASP A 435 -6.03 16.08 3.69
CA ASP A 435 -6.97 16.91 2.96
C ASP A 435 -7.17 16.44 1.52
N GLU A 436 -8.42 16.22 1.13
CA GLU A 436 -8.82 15.91 -0.24
C GLU A 436 -9.90 16.89 -0.70
N ARG A 437 -9.93 17.22 -1.99
CA ARG A 437 -10.89 18.17 -2.57
C ARG A 437 -11.38 17.73 -3.93
N ASP A 438 -12.54 18.24 -4.33
CA ASP A 438 -13.09 17.99 -5.66
C ASP A 438 -12.12 18.50 -6.72
N ILE A 439 -11.59 19.70 -6.51
CA ILE A 439 -10.62 20.37 -7.38
C ILE A 439 -9.36 20.71 -6.58
N ILE A 440 -8.19 20.33 -7.10
CA ILE A 440 -6.90 20.79 -6.60
C ILE A 440 -6.23 21.68 -7.64
N ILE A 441 -5.68 22.81 -7.20
CA ILE A 441 -4.85 23.71 -8.01
C ILE A 441 -3.45 23.70 -7.42
N ILE A 442 -2.47 23.24 -8.18
CA ILE A 442 -1.06 23.21 -7.77
C ILE A 442 -0.33 24.36 -8.45
N SER A 443 0.40 25.15 -7.67
CA SER A 443 1.43 26.08 -8.16
C SER A 443 2.81 25.53 -7.78
N THR A 444 3.61 25.21 -8.79
CA THR A 444 4.97 24.70 -8.57
C THR A 444 5.91 25.76 -8.02
N THR A 445 5.59 27.05 -8.20
CA THR A 445 6.37 28.23 -7.83
C THR A 445 7.68 28.40 -8.60
N PHE A 446 8.38 27.33 -8.92
CA PHE A 446 9.71 27.39 -9.52
C PHE A 446 9.68 27.74 -11.02
N GLY A 447 10.67 28.53 -11.45
CA GLY A 447 10.84 28.97 -12.83
C GLY A 447 12.19 29.66 -13.04
N LEU A 448 12.40 30.26 -14.21
CA LEU A 448 13.61 31.02 -14.52
C LEU A 448 13.72 32.23 -13.58
N ASN A 449 14.92 32.52 -13.07
CA ASN A 449 15.14 33.75 -12.32
C ASN A 449 15.23 34.97 -13.25
N SER A 450 15.36 36.18 -12.68
CA SER A 450 15.54 37.44 -13.44
C SER A 450 16.78 37.46 -14.36
N GLU A 451 17.73 36.55 -14.17
CA GLU A 451 18.93 36.38 -15.01
C GLU A 451 18.75 35.32 -16.10
N GLY A 452 17.56 34.74 -16.24
CA GLY A 452 17.27 33.67 -17.22
C GLY A 452 17.87 32.31 -16.87
N LYS A 453 18.24 32.07 -15.60
CA LYS A 453 18.79 30.79 -15.12
C LYS A 453 17.74 30.03 -14.32
N PHE A 454 17.60 28.73 -14.61
CA PHE A 454 16.79 27.82 -13.83
C PHE A 454 17.65 27.08 -12.81
N ARG A 455 17.36 27.25 -11.52
CA ARG A 455 18.04 26.51 -10.44
C ARG A 455 17.10 25.39 -9.97
N GLN A 456 17.53 24.14 -10.10
CA GLN A 456 16.78 22.95 -9.66
C GLN A 456 16.87 22.76 -8.14
N ASN A 457 16.51 23.79 -7.37
CA ASN A 457 16.47 23.73 -5.91
C ASN A 457 15.01 23.76 -5.43
N PHE A 458 14.39 22.58 -5.36
CA PHE A 458 12.97 22.43 -5.02
C PHE A 458 12.72 22.25 -3.50
N GLY A 459 13.67 22.68 -2.66
CA GLY A 459 13.56 22.61 -1.21
C GLY A 459 13.35 21.16 -0.72
N PRO A 460 12.31 20.88 0.08
CA PRO A 460 12.05 19.55 0.65
C PRO A 460 11.91 18.42 -0.40
N ILE A 461 11.52 18.73 -1.63
CA ILE A 461 11.36 17.72 -2.69
C ILE A 461 12.70 17.11 -3.11
N ASN A 462 13.80 17.89 -3.06
CA ASN A 462 15.13 17.42 -3.47
C ASN A 462 15.77 16.44 -2.48
N GLN A 463 15.17 16.25 -1.30
CA GLN A 463 15.69 15.35 -0.28
C GLN A 463 15.38 13.89 -0.61
N LEU A 464 16.10 12.96 0.02
CA LEU A 464 16.02 11.52 -0.25
C LEU A 464 14.59 10.95 -0.16
N LYS A 465 13.78 11.48 0.76
CA LYS A 465 12.35 11.11 0.95
C LYS A 465 11.37 12.14 0.38
N GLY A 466 11.84 13.15 -0.35
CA GLY A 466 11.03 14.25 -0.89
C GLY A 466 9.98 13.82 -1.92
N TYR A 467 10.19 12.69 -2.61
CA TYR A 467 9.21 12.12 -3.54
C TYR A 467 7.86 11.79 -2.87
N LYS A 468 7.84 11.52 -1.55
CA LYS A 468 6.62 11.24 -0.78
C LYS A 468 5.70 12.45 -0.71
N LEU A 469 6.28 13.64 -0.62
CA LEU A 469 5.54 14.89 -0.65
C LEU A 469 4.84 15.07 -2.01
N LEU A 470 5.55 14.76 -3.10
CA LEU A 470 4.99 14.78 -4.45
C LEU A 470 3.84 13.76 -4.60
N ASN A 471 4.02 12.53 -4.13
CA ASN A 471 2.96 11.52 -4.14
C ASN A 471 1.71 12.00 -3.38
N VAL A 472 1.92 12.68 -2.25
CA VAL A 472 0.83 13.23 -1.44
C VAL A 472 0.07 14.31 -2.21
N ILE A 473 0.73 15.34 -2.73
CA ILE A 473 0.03 16.48 -3.36
C ILE A 473 -0.77 16.08 -4.62
N ILE A 474 -0.22 15.22 -5.48
CA ILE A 474 -0.87 14.84 -6.75
C ILE A 474 -2.10 13.94 -6.55
N THR A 475 -2.20 13.24 -5.41
CA THR A 475 -3.29 12.30 -5.11
C THR A 475 -4.44 12.92 -4.28
N ARG A 476 -4.43 14.24 -4.04
CA ARG A 476 -5.47 14.94 -3.27
C ARG A 476 -6.73 15.25 -4.08
N ALA A 477 -6.67 15.21 -5.41
CA ALA A 477 -7.79 15.56 -6.28
C ALA A 477 -8.77 14.39 -6.46
N LYS A 478 -10.07 14.65 -6.24
CA LYS A 478 -11.15 13.69 -6.53
C LYS A 478 -11.61 13.76 -7.97
N HIS A 479 -11.80 14.97 -8.51
CA HIS A 479 -12.36 15.18 -9.84
C HIS A 479 -11.40 15.88 -10.79
N ARG A 480 -10.77 16.99 -10.37
CA ARG A 480 -9.93 17.78 -11.28
C ARG A 480 -8.65 18.28 -10.63
N LEU A 481 -7.58 18.28 -11.40
CA LEU A 481 -6.28 18.82 -11.06
C LEU A 481 -5.89 19.91 -12.07
N TYR A 482 -5.63 21.11 -11.59
CA TYR A 482 -4.95 22.16 -12.35
C TYR A 482 -3.50 22.22 -11.91
N LEU A 483 -2.56 22.15 -12.85
CA LEU A 483 -1.14 22.28 -12.58
C LEU A 483 -0.62 23.53 -13.28
N CYS A 484 -0.36 24.58 -12.50
CA CYS A 484 0.30 25.80 -12.94
C CYS A 484 1.80 25.66 -12.70
N THR A 485 2.59 25.74 -13.77
CA THR A 485 4.04 25.61 -13.66
C THR A 485 4.80 26.56 -14.57
N SER A 486 5.95 27.01 -14.11
CA SER A 486 6.94 27.79 -14.86
C SER A 486 8.28 27.07 -14.99
N ILE A 487 8.31 25.78 -14.66
CA ILE A 487 9.48 24.93 -14.84
C ILE A 487 9.72 24.78 -16.36
N PRO A 488 10.93 25.11 -16.86
CA PRO A 488 11.23 25.13 -18.29
C PRO A 488 11.44 23.75 -18.91
#